data_AF-A0A3M1V0I4-F1
#
_entry.id   AF-A0A3M1V0I4-F1
#
_cell.length_a   1.000
_cell.length_b   1.000
_cell.length_c   1.000
_cell.angle_alpha   90.00
_cell.angle_beta   90.00
_cell.angle_gamma   90.00
#
_symmetry.space_group_name_H-M   'P 1'
#
loop_
_entity.id
_entity.type
_entity.pdbx_description
1 polymer ?
#
loop_
_entity_poly.entity_id
_entity_poly.type
_entity_poly.pdbx_seq_one_letter_code
_entity_poly.pdbx_strand_id
1 'polypeptide(L)'
;MTAGHAPRSGDLLLARVGRVGQHKRLERPDGRRAQLFAGDHVVVAYGQRYAPDQFGGVLPPDLGRCALVAAGGIAAQEQCRHRAVSAPTVLEPVGLLADGEGHVLNLMRYALNRPGQVAEHRQIPALAVFGNSMNVGKTTTVARLALGLTRAGRRVACVKVTGTGAGGDYWMMRDAGAVWVGDFTDMGHATTVSLSAEHLEAVATGLIGHAGETSPDVILVEVADGLLQRETALLADSPALRDRVDGILFAGADAMSTLGGVAMLRQRGHRVLGVSGAFTAAPLAMAEVAAHVDVPVLEKTDLSDPSQAMALLDAATEVRSDETAQAV
;
A
#
# COMPACT_ATOMS: atom_id res chain seq x y z
N MET A 1 23.76 -27.30 -1.76
CA MET A 1 22.73 -28.16 -2.37
C MET A 1 21.37 -27.59 -1.96
N THR A 2 20.59 -27.11 -2.93
CA THR A 2 19.38 -26.28 -2.76
C THR A 2 18.07 -27.03 -3.02
N ALA A 3 18.14 -28.30 -3.42
CA ALA A 3 16.97 -29.14 -3.69
C ALA A 3 16.35 -29.61 -2.36
N GLY A 4 15.18 -29.09 -2.01
CA GLY A 4 14.36 -29.56 -0.87
C GLY A 4 14.01 -28.50 0.18
N HIS A 5 14.53 -27.27 0.09
CA HIS A 5 14.14 -26.19 1.00
C HIS A 5 13.09 -25.28 0.34
N ALA A 6 11.85 -25.33 0.82
CA ALA A 6 10.81 -24.40 0.41
C ALA A 6 11.01 -23.04 1.10
N PRO A 7 11.20 -21.93 0.36
CA PRO A 7 11.37 -20.62 0.97
C PRO A 7 10.08 -20.13 1.62
N ARG A 8 10.23 -19.28 2.64
CA ARG A 8 9.13 -18.58 3.30
C ARG A 8 8.99 -17.16 2.74
N SER A 9 7.78 -16.61 2.83
CA SER A 9 7.57 -15.19 2.54
C SER A 9 8.47 -14.35 3.44
N GLY A 10 9.18 -13.38 2.86
CA GLY A 10 10.13 -12.52 3.55
C GLY A 10 11.55 -13.07 3.64
N ASP A 11 11.84 -14.31 3.23
CA ASP A 11 13.22 -14.83 3.24
C ASP A 11 14.08 -14.04 2.24
N LEU A 12 15.25 -13.57 2.71
CA LEU A 12 16.19 -12.83 1.88
C LEU A 12 17.00 -13.80 1.02
N LEU A 13 16.93 -13.58 -0.28
CA LEU A 13 17.56 -14.38 -1.33
C LEU A 13 18.73 -13.61 -1.93
N LEU A 14 19.90 -14.24 -1.97
CA LEU A 14 20.96 -13.89 -2.91
C LEU A 14 20.71 -14.64 -4.22
N ALA A 15 20.50 -13.90 -5.31
CA ALA A 15 20.29 -14.48 -6.64
C ALA A 15 21.22 -13.86 -7.66
N ARG A 16 21.60 -14.67 -8.65
CA ARG A 16 22.23 -14.19 -9.89
C ARG A 16 21.14 -13.86 -10.91
N VAL A 17 21.26 -12.72 -11.58
CA VAL A 17 20.37 -12.36 -12.68
C VAL A 17 20.72 -13.23 -13.88
N GLY A 18 19.87 -14.20 -14.21
CA GLY A 18 20.09 -15.09 -15.34
C GLY A 18 19.79 -14.40 -16.67
N ARG A 19 18.60 -13.79 -16.79
CA ARG A 19 18.18 -13.05 -17.98
C ARG A 19 17.30 -11.87 -17.59
N VAL A 20 17.59 -10.70 -18.14
CA VAL A 20 16.76 -9.50 -17.94
C VAL A 20 15.51 -9.58 -18.82
N GLY A 21 14.34 -9.31 -18.22
CA GLY A 21 13.03 -9.30 -18.86
C GLY A 21 12.28 -8.00 -18.58
N GLN A 22 11.01 -8.09 -18.18
CA GLN A 22 10.13 -6.96 -17.90
C GLN A 22 10.73 -5.96 -16.90
N HIS A 23 11.15 -6.45 -15.73
CA HIS A 23 11.75 -5.61 -14.69
C HIS A 23 13.23 -5.45 -14.97
N LYS A 24 13.57 -4.42 -15.73
CA LYS A 24 14.95 -4.08 -16.13
C LYS A 24 15.74 -3.37 -15.04
N ARG A 25 15.07 -2.95 -13.97
CA ARG A 25 15.65 -2.22 -12.86
C ARG A 25 15.22 -2.84 -11.54
N LEU A 26 16.10 -2.75 -10.55
CA LEU A 26 15.82 -3.11 -9.16
C LEU A 26 15.97 -1.85 -8.30
N GLU A 27 15.02 -1.64 -7.40
CA GLU A 27 15.07 -0.53 -6.46
C GLU A 27 16.13 -0.76 -5.38
N ARG A 28 16.87 0.30 -5.05
CA ARG A 28 17.83 0.35 -3.96
C ARG A 28 17.20 1.01 -2.72
N PRO A 29 17.78 0.83 -1.53
CA PRO A 29 17.28 1.47 -0.31
C PRO A 29 17.23 3.01 -0.36
N ASP A 30 18.00 3.63 -1.25
CA ASP A 30 17.99 5.09 -1.49
C ASP A 30 16.94 5.53 -2.55
N GLY A 31 16.09 4.62 -3.00
CA GLY A 31 15.06 4.85 -4.03
C GLY A 31 15.59 4.85 -5.46
N ARG A 32 16.91 4.73 -5.65
CA ARG A 32 17.48 4.64 -7.00
C ARG A 32 17.10 3.31 -7.63
N ARG A 33 16.48 3.37 -8.81
CA ARG A 33 16.18 2.20 -9.65
C ARG A 33 17.42 1.81 -10.47
N ALA A 34 18.25 0.93 -9.92
CA ALA A 34 19.48 0.45 -10.54
C ALA A 34 19.18 -0.42 -11.76
N GLN A 35 19.92 -0.20 -12.85
CA GLN A 35 19.84 -1.01 -14.07
C GLN A 35 20.39 -2.41 -13.79
N LEU A 36 19.63 -3.44 -14.18
CA LEU A 36 20.05 -4.84 -14.08
C LEU A 36 20.78 -5.26 -15.37
N PHE A 37 21.82 -6.06 -15.18
CA PHE A 37 22.54 -6.78 -16.23
C PHE A 37 22.55 -8.28 -15.93
N ALA A 38 22.64 -9.10 -16.99
CA ALA A 38 22.81 -10.53 -16.80
C ALA A 38 24.16 -10.82 -16.13
N GLY A 39 24.15 -11.70 -15.13
CA GLY A 39 25.31 -12.00 -14.29
C GLY A 39 25.40 -11.21 -12.99
N ASP A 40 24.63 -10.12 -12.84
CA ASP A 40 24.58 -9.35 -11.59
C ASP A 40 24.13 -10.23 -10.41
N HIS A 41 24.66 -9.95 -9.22
CA HIS A 41 24.15 -10.51 -7.98
C HIS A 41 23.26 -9.49 -7.29
N VAL A 42 22.07 -9.93 -6.89
CA VAL A 42 21.06 -9.10 -6.25
C VAL A 42 20.56 -9.75 -4.96
N VAL A 43 20.17 -8.90 -4.01
CA VAL A 43 19.44 -9.30 -2.82
C VAL A 43 17.98 -8.90 -2.99
N VAL A 44 17.08 -9.86 -2.85
CA VAL A 44 15.62 -9.72 -3.00
C VAL A 44 14.92 -10.55 -1.93
N ALA A 45 13.63 -10.35 -1.71
CA ALA A 45 12.84 -11.14 -0.79
C ALA A 45 11.93 -12.12 -1.56
N TYR A 46 11.77 -13.34 -1.04
CA TYR A 46 10.69 -14.22 -1.51
C TYR A 46 9.33 -13.66 -1.08
N GLY A 47 8.35 -13.66 -1.98
CA GLY A 47 7.02 -13.17 -1.66
C GLY A 47 6.01 -13.45 -2.77
N GLN A 48 4.77 -13.70 -2.39
CA GLN A 48 3.66 -13.83 -3.34
C GLN A 48 3.34 -12.47 -3.97
N ARG A 49 2.71 -12.48 -5.13
CA ARG A 49 2.28 -11.25 -5.79
C ARG A 49 0.90 -11.40 -6.41
N TYR A 50 0.07 -10.40 -6.14
CA TYR A 50 -1.19 -10.17 -6.81
C TYR A 50 -1.07 -8.82 -7.53
N ALA A 51 -1.08 -8.83 -8.86
CA ALA A 51 -1.05 -7.61 -9.65
C ALA A 51 -1.72 -7.84 -11.02
N PRO A 52 -3.02 -7.50 -11.16
CA PRO A 52 -3.80 -7.73 -12.37
C PRO A 52 -3.15 -7.17 -13.65
N ASP A 53 -2.50 -6.02 -13.57
CA ASP A 53 -1.83 -5.36 -14.70
C ASP A 53 -0.38 -5.84 -14.92
N GLN A 54 0.09 -6.80 -14.12
CA GLN A 54 1.49 -7.23 -14.10
C GLN A 54 1.63 -8.76 -14.00
N PHE A 55 2.20 -9.27 -12.89
CA PHE A 55 2.47 -10.69 -12.67
C PHE A 55 1.71 -11.15 -11.44
N GLY A 56 1.05 -12.29 -11.54
CA GLY A 56 0.65 -13.11 -10.39
C GLY A 56 1.76 -14.11 -10.07
N GLY A 57 2.13 -14.21 -8.80
CA GLY A 57 3.22 -15.08 -8.36
C GLY A 57 2.94 -15.76 -7.04
N VAL A 58 3.41 -17.00 -6.92
CA VAL A 58 3.32 -17.84 -5.73
C VAL A 58 4.72 -18.12 -5.17
N LEU A 59 4.82 -18.54 -3.91
CA LEU A 59 6.10 -19.03 -3.39
C LEU A 59 6.50 -20.30 -4.15
N PRO A 60 7.75 -20.40 -4.62
CA PRO A 60 8.22 -21.63 -5.25
C PRO A 60 8.30 -22.77 -4.21
N PRO A 61 8.19 -24.03 -4.65
CA PRO A 61 8.29 -25.19 -3.75
C PRO A 61 9.73 -25.45 -3.26
N ASP A 62 10.72 -24.84 -3.91
CA ASP A 62 12.15 -24.98 -3.61
C ASP A 62 12.92 -23.72 -3.97
N LEU A 63 14.25 -23.75 -3.77
CA LEU A 63 15.17 -22.68 -4.17
C LEU A 63 15.61 -22.81 -5.64
N GLY A 64 14.75 -23.36 -6.50
CA GLY A 64 14.95 -23.40 -7.94
C GLY A 64 14.81 -22.03 -8.60
N ARG A 65 14.99 -22.00 -9.93
CA ARG A 65 14.87 -20.76 -10.73
C ARG A 65 13.53 -20.09 -10.48
N CYS A 66 13.56 -18.78 -10.26
CA CYS A 66 12.37 -17.98 -10.00
C CYS A 66 12.36 -16.69 -10.84
N ALA A 67 11.30 -15.90 -10.70
CA ALA A 67 11.10 -14.65 -11.40
C ALA A 67 11.20 -13.48 -10.43
N LEU A 68 11.84 -12.39 -10.87
CA LEU A 68 11.62 -11.08 -10.27
C LEU A 68 10.23 -10.63 -10.68
N VAL A 69 9.25 -10.75 -9.78
CA VAL A 69 7.84 -10.41 -10.06
C VAL A 69 7.53 -8.97 -9.70
N ALA A 70 8.26 -8.31 -8.81
CA ALA A 70 8.16 -6.86 -8.58
C ALA A 70 9.55 -6.19 -8.56
N ALA A 71 9.64 -5.00 -9.16
CA ALA A 71 10.89 -4.23 -9.24
C ALA A 71 11.37 -3.69 -7.87
N GLY A 72 10.53 -3.73 -6.84
CA GLY A 72 10.93 -3.49 -5.44
C GLY A 72 11.69 -4.66 -4.80
N GLY A 73 11.99 -5.71 -5.57
CA GLY A 73 12.80 -6.84 -5.10
C GLY A 73 11.99 -8.01 -4.58
N ILE A 74 10.93 -8.39 -5.29
CA ILE A 74 10.11 -9.56 -4.93
C ILE A 74 10.38 -10.70 -5.89
N ALA A 75 10.89 -11.82 -5.35
CA ALA A 75 11.13 -13.07 -6.05
C ALA A 75 9.97 -14.05 -5.80
N ALA A 76 9.47 -14.67 -6.88
CA ALA A 76 8.39 -15.65 -6.81
C ALA A 76 8.45 -16.62 -7.99
N GLN A 77 7.72 -17.73 -7.90
CA GLN A 77 7.35 -18.47 -9.09
C GLN A 77 6.23 -17.71 -9.81
N GLU A 78 6.44 -17.36 -11.08
CA GLU A 78 5.36 -16.80 -11.91
C GLU A 78 4.25 -17.83 -12.09
N GLN A 79 3.03 -17.43 -11.76
CA GLN A 79 1.82 -18.22 -11.99
C GLN A 79 1.04 -17.70 -13.20
N CYS A 80 0.90 -16.38 -13.32
CA CYS A 80 0.24 -15.74 -14.44
C CYS A 80 0.86 -14.38 -14.76
N ARG A 81 0.61 -13.88 -15.97
CA ARG A 81 1.02 -12.53 -16.41
C ARG A 81 -0.11 -11.86 -17.19
N HIS A 82 -0.23 -10.55 -17.06
CA HIS A 82 -1.07 -9.73 -17.93
C HIS A 82 -0.55 -9.76 -19.38
N ARG A 83 -1.45 -9.87 -20.38
CA ARG A 83 -1.07 -10.08 -21.79
C ARG A 83 -0.13 -9.02 -22.37
N ALA A 84 -0.21 -7.79 -21.88
CA ALA A 84 0.64 -6.68 -22.32
C ALA A 84 2.05 -6.67 -21.68
N VAL A 85 2.35 -7.61 -20.79
CA VAL A 85 3.58 -7.62 -19.98
C VAL A 85 4.55 -8.64 -20.57
N SER A 86 5.82 -8.24 -20.71
CA SER A 86 6.86 -9.15 -21.22
C SER A 86 7.19 -10.26 -20.21
N ALA A 87 7.95 -11.28 -20.64
CA ALA A 87 8.47 -12.29 -19.73
C ALA A 87 9.29 -11.64 -18.58
N PRO A 88 9.26 -12.19 -17.36
CA PRO A 88 9.93 -11.59 -16.21
C PRO A 88 11.44 -11.70 -16.34
N THR A 89 12.13 -10.89 -15.54
CA THR A 89 13.55 -11.08 -15.28
C THR A 89 13.74 -12.39 -14.51
N VAL A 90 14.59 -13.27 -15.02
CA VAL A 90 14.87 -14.59 -14.45
C VAL A 90 15.96 -14.46 -13.39
N LEU A 91 15.67 -14.99 -12.22
CA LEU A 91 16.59 -15.08 -11.10
C LEU A 91 17.02 -16.54 -10.91
N GLU A 92 18.31 -16.73 -10.71
CA GLU A 92 18.92 -18.01 -10.38
C GLU A 92 19.39 -17.93 -8.93
N PRO A 93 18.67 -18.55 -7.97
CA PRO A 93 19.08 -18.53 -6.57
C PRO A 93 20.49 -19.06 -6.36
N VAL A 94 21.30 -18.30 -5.62
CA VAL A 94 22.60 -18.74 -5.10
C VAL A 94 22.40 -19.36 -3.72
N GLY A 95 21.57 -18.73 -2.88
CA GLY A 95 21.20 -19.22 -1.56
C GLY A 95 20.41 -18.18 -0.76
N LEU A 96 19.85 -18.61 0.35
CA LEU A 96 19.25 -17.69 1.33
C LEU A 96 20.36 -17.01 2.13
N LEU A 97 20.18 -15.73 2.45
CA LEU A 97 21.06 -15.02 3.36
C LEU A 97 20.81 -15.50 4.78
N ALA A 98 21.88 -15.66 5.55
CA ALA A 98 21.82 -16.02 6.96
C ALA A 98 22.69 -15.07 7.79
N ASP A 99 22.40 -14.96 9.09
CA ASP A 99 23.28 -14.28 10.03
C ASP A 99 24.53 -15.12 10.38
N GLY A 100 25.38 -14.59 11.27
CA GLY A 100 26.60 -15.26 11.70
C GLY A 100 26.38 -16.59 12.45
N GLU A 101 25.15 -16.86 12.91
CA GLU A 101 24.76 -18.11 13.57
C GLU A 101 24.13 -19.12 12.60
N GLY A 102 23.98 -18.74 11.32
CA GLY A 102 23.37 -19.59 10.30
C GLY A 102 21.84 -19.52 10.25
N HIS A 103 21.21 -18.60 10.99
CA HIS A 103 19.77 -18.39 10.90
C HIS A 103 19.43 -17.59 9.66
N VAL A 104 18.51 -18.11 8.83
CA VAL A 104 18.02 -17.42 7.63
C VAL A 104 17.47 -16.03 8.01
N LEU A 105 17.90 -15.01 7.26
CA LEU A 105 17.37 -13.67 7.38
C LEU A 105 15.99 -13.59 6.74
N ASN A 106 15.00 -13.22 7.54
CA ASN A 106 13.62 -13.00 7.11
C ASN A 106 13.18 -11.58 7.51
N LEU A 107 12.41 -10.90 6.65
CA LEU A 107 11.89 -9.56 6.92
C LEU A 107 11.15 -9.46 8.26
N MET A 108 10.43 -10.50 8.68
CA MET A 108 9.70 -10.50 9.96
C MET A 108 10.59 -10.30 11.19
N ARG A 109 11.88 -10.63 11.11
CA ARG A 109 12.83 -10.36 12.21
C ARG A 109 13.00 -8.86 12.48
N TYR A 110 12.74 -8.03 11.48
CA TYR A 110 12.96 -6.59 11.51
C TYR A 110 11.65 -5.79 11.57
N ALA A 111 10.52 -6.46 11.77
CA ALA A 111 9.22 -5.82 11.90
C ALA A 111 9.21 -4.83 13.08
N LEU A 112 8.59 -3.67 12.87
CA LEU A 112 8.40 -2.67 13.93
C LEU A 112 7.53 -3.20 15.08
N ASN A 113 6.54 -4.04 14.77
CA ASN A 113 5.73 -4.69 15.79
C ASN A 113 6.52 -5.79 16.50
N ARG A 114 6.88 -5.54 17.76
CA ARG A 114 7.37 -6.60 18.66
C ARG A 114 6.19 -7.24 19.38
N PRO A 115 6.22 -8.57 19.60
CA PRO A 115 5.19 -9.25 20.39
C PRO A 115 4.98 -8.55 21.75
N GLY A 116 3.74 -8.19 22.05
CA GLY A 116 3.36 -7.50 23.30
C GLY A 116 3.48 -5.97 23.29
N GLN A 117 4.03 -5.36 22.22
CA GLN A 117 3.96 -3.91 22.04
C GLN A 117 2.75 -3.57 21.18
N VAL A 118 1.71 -3.03 21.82
CA VAL A 118 0.64 -2.32 21.12
C VAL A 118 1.05 -0.86 21.15
N ALA A 119 1.32 -0.26 19.99
CA ALA A 119 1.55 1.18 19.91
C ALA A 119 0.36 1.92 20.54
N GLU A 120 0.64 2.89 21.40
CA GLU A 120 -0.41 3.64 22.09
C GLU A 120 -1.34 4.28 21.07
N HIS A 121 -2.64 4.04 21.24
CA HIS A 121 -3.64 4.65 20.37
C HIS A 121 -3.75 6.14 20.69
N ARG A 122 -3.03 6.97 19.94
CA ARG A 122 -3.21 8.43 19.94
C ARG A 122 -4.40 8.77 19.06
N GLN A 123 -5.27 9.65 19.54
CA GLN A 123 -6.42 10.16 18.77
C GLN A 123 -5.95 11.17 17.71
N ILE A 124 -5.23 10.69 16.69
CA ILE A 124 -4.86 11.47 15.52
C ILE A 124 -5.90 11.22 14.43
N PRO A 125 -6.46 12.26 13.78
CA PRO A 125 -7.34 12.07 12.63
C PRO A 125 -6.67 11.24 11.54
N ALA A 126 -7.38 10.24 11.02
CA ALA A 126 -6.91 9.35 9.99
C ALA A 126 -7.88 9.29 8.81
N LEU A 127 -7.35 9.51 7.60
CA LEU A 127 -8.10 9.46 6.35
C LEU A 127 -7.60 8.29 5.50
N ALA A 128 -8.47 7.35 5.15
CA ALA A 128 -8.08 6.23 4.29
C ALA A 128 -8.46 6.46 2.83
N VAL A 129 -7.67 5.87 1.93
CA VAL A 129 -7.92 5.90 0.48
C VAL A 129 -8.03 4.49 -0.04
N PHE A 130 -9.25 4.13 -0.47
CA PHE A 130 -9.55 2.90 -1.19
C PHE A 130 -9.69 3.19 -2.68
N GLY A 131 -9.73 2.15 -3.51
CA GLY A 131 -10.05 2.31 -4.93
C GLY A 131 -10.53 1.02 -5.57
N ASN A 132 -11.01 1.09 -6.82
CA ASN A 132 -11.58 -0.08 -7.50
C ASN A 132 -10.54 -1.06 -8.05
N SER A 133 -9.32 -0.60 -8.41
CA SER A 133 -8.27 -1.45 -9.01
C SER A 133 -6.86 -0.85 -8.86
N MET A 134 -5.83 -1.49 -9.44
CA MET A 134 -4.49 -0.93 -9.64
C MET A 134 -4.55 0.33 -10.50
N ASN A 135 -3.60 1.24 -10.30
CA ASN A 135 -3.38 2.39 -11.19
C ASN A 135 -4.58 3.35 -11.35
N VAL A 136 -5.57 3.27 -10.47
CA VAL A 136 -6.77 4.14 -10.48
C VAL A 136 -6.54 5.47 -9.76
N GLY A 137 -5.32 5.73 -9.28
CA GLY A 137 -4.94 6.99 -8.67
C GLY A 137 -4.86 7.01 -7.15
N LYS A 138 -4.99 5.89 -6.43
CA LYS A 138 -4.90 5.82 -4.95
C LYS A 138 -3.66 6.55 -4.38
N THR A 139 -2.46 6.14 -4.79
CA THR A 139 -1.20 6.79 -4.39
C THR A 139 -1.20 8.27 -4.74
N THR A 140 -1.71 8.63 -5.92
CA THR A 140 -1.76 10.04 -6.34
C THR A 140 -2.72 10.85 -5.47
N THR A 141 -3.88 10.29 -5.10
CA THR A 141 -4.84 10.92 -4.20
C THR A 141 -4.21 11.18 -2.84
N VAL A 142 -3.58 10.16 -2.25
CA VAL A 142 -2.89 10.29 -0.95
C VAL A 142 -1.76 11.32 -1.03
N ALA A 143 -0.89 11.24 -2.04
CA ALA A 143 0.24 12.16 -2.19
C ALA A 143 -0.21 13.61 -2.41
N ARG A 144 -1.30 13.83 -3.17
CA ARG A 144 -1.83 15.18 -3.40
C ARG A 144 -2.47 15.75 -2.15
N LEU A 145 -3.23 14.93 -1.41
CA LEU A 145 -3.79 15.32 -0.12
C LEU A 145 -2.69 15.63 0.91
N ALA A 146 -1.65 14.80 0.97
CA ALA A 146 -0.47 15.05 1.81
C ALA A 146 0.19 16.39 1.49
N LEU A 147 0.35 16.70 0.20
CA LEU A 147 0.91 17.97 -0.26
C LEU A 147 0.02 19.17 0.13
N GLY A 148 -1.30 19.07 -0.04
CA GLY A 148 -2.24 20.12 0.36
C GLY A 148 -2.20 20.40 1.86
N LEU A 149 -2.27 19.35 2.68
CA LEU A 149 -2.21 19.43 4.15
C LEU A 149 -0.85 19.96 4.63
N THR A 150 0.25 19.53 4.02
CA THR A 150 1.59 20.03 4.36
C THR A 150 1.72 21.51 4.02
N ARG A 151 1.18 21.95 2.88
CA ARG A 151 1.13 23.38 2.52
C ARG A 151 0.21 24.20 3.42
N ALA A 152 -0.79 23.58 4.03
CA ALA A 152 -1.62 24.18 5.08
C ALA A 152 -0.91 24.24 6.45
N GLY A 153 0.35 23.78 6.54
CA GLY A 153 1.14 23.79 7.77
C GLY A 153 0.90 22.59 8.69
N ARG A 154 0.20 21.55 8.22
CA ARG A 154 -0.03 20.32 9.00
C ARG A 154 1.13 19.35 8.84
N ARG A 155 1.47 18.65 9.93
CA ARG A 155 2.40 17.51 9.95
C ARG A 155 1.65 16.26 9.48
N VAL A 156 1.98 15.75 8.30
CA VAL A 156 1.29 14.59 7.72
C VAL A 156 2.14 13.34 7.86
N ALA A 157 1.57 12.25 8.38
CA ALA A 157 2.16 10.91 8.24
C ALA A 157 1.37 10.11 7.17
N CYS A 158 2.06 9.28 6.39
CA CYS A 158 1.42 8.44 5.38
C CYS A 158 1.77 6.97 5.62
N VAL A 159 0.76 6.10 5.55
CA VAL A 159 0.95 4.66 5.64
C VAL A 159 0.34 3.93 4.47
N LYS A 160 0.98 2.86 4.01
CA LYS A 160 0.39 1.91 3.07
C LYS A 160 0.24 0.55 3.72
N VAL A 161 -1.00 0.18 4.04
CA VAL A 161 -1.27 -0.98 4.92
C VAL A 161 -1.30 -2.31 4.18
N THR A 162 -1.31 -2.28 2.84
CA THR A 162 -1.40 -3.47 2.00
C THR A 162 -0.66 -3.29 0.68
N GLY A 163 -0.25 -4.39 0.05
CA GLY A 163 0.34 -4.39 -1.29
C GLY A 163 1.50 -5.37 -1.45
N THR A 164 2.43 -5.01 -2.33
CA THR A 164 3.64 -5.76 -2.65
C THR A 164 4.82 -4.79 -2.67
N GLY A 165 5.92 -5.14 -2.02
CA GLY A 165 7.05 -4.24 -1.78
C GLY A 165 7.53 -3.53 -3.05
N ALA A 166 7.41 -2.20 -3.04
CA ALA A 166 7.91 -1.27 -4.05
C ALA A 166 7.87 0.15 -3.47
N GLY A 167 8.99 0.86 -3.47
CA GLY A 167 9.11 2.18 -2.86
C GLY A 167 8.52 3.32 -3.69
N GLY A 168 7.97 3.06 -4.87
CA GLY A 168 7.37 4.11 -5.71
C GLY A 168 6.32 4.96 -4.97
N ASP A 169 5.48 4.32 -4.15
CA ASP A 169 4.50 5.01 -3.32
C ASP A 169 5.19 5.72 -2.15
N TYR A 170 6.12 5.03 -1.47
CA TYR A 170 6.90 5.56 -0.35
C TYR A 170 7.60 6.89 -0.70
N TRP A 171 8.36 6.91 -1.79
CA TRP A 171 9.08 8.11 -2.23
C TRP A 171 8.15 9.23 -2.65
N MET A 172 7.01 8.91 -3.27
CA MET A 172 6.01 9.91 -3.64
C MET A 172 5.40 10.60 -2.40
N MET A 173 5.12 9.85 -1.33
CA MET A 173 4.62 10.44 -0.07
C MET A 173 5.68 11.29 0.62
N ARG A 174 6.94 10.85 0.59
CA ARG A 174 8.07 11.63 1.10
C ARG A 174 8.21 12.96 0.35
N ASP A 175 8.17 12.92 -0.97
CA ASP A 175 8.26 14.10 -1.84
C ASP A 175 7.05 15.04 -1.68
N ALA A 176 5.89 14.50 -1.26
CA ALA A 176 4.71 15.30 -0.92
C ALA A 176 4.83 16.05 0.41
N GLY A 177 5.89 15.81 1.19
CA GLY A 177 6.17 16.51 2.44
C GLY A 177 5.73 15.76 3.71
N ALA A 178 5.40 14.47 3.60
CA ALA A 178 5.08 13.66 4.78
C ALA A 178 6.28 13.63 5.76
N VAL A 179 6.01 13.86 7.04
CA VAL A 179 7.03 13.83 8.10
C VAL A 179 7.48 12.41 8.43
N TRP A 180 6.63 11.44 8.12
CA TRP A 180 6.90 10.02 8.24
C TRP A 180 6.11 9.24 7.20
N VAL A 181 6.74 8.21 6.64
CA VAL A 181 6.12 7.28 5.70
C VAL A 181 6.47 5.88 6.15
N GLY A 182 5.48 5.00 6.19
CA GLY A 182 5.68 3.57 6.46
C GLY A 182 4.75 2.70 5.63
N ASP A 183 5.12 1.44 5.44
CA ASP A 183 4.27 0.47 4.75
C ASP A 183 4.35 -0.93 5.37
N PHE A 184 3.57 -1.87 4.85
CA PHE A 184 3.52 -3.24 5.34
C PHE A 184 4.90 -3.94 5.36
N THR A 185 5.92 -3.44 4.65
CA THR A 185 7.29 -3.96 4.73
C THR A 185 7.99 -3.57 6.03
N ASP A 186 7.67 -2.41 6.62
CA ASP A 186 8.10 -2.04 7.98
C ASP A 186 7.49 -2.97 9.04
N MET A 187 6.37 -3.61 8.71
CA MET A 187 5.73 -4.64 9.53
C MET A 187 6.29 -6.04 9.26
N GLY A 188 7.36 -6.15 8.47
CA GLY A 188 8.06 -7.38 8.17
C GLY A 188 7.49 -8.20 7.00
N HIS A 189 6.51 -7.66 6.26
CA HIS A 189 5.88 -8.38 5.16
C HIS A 189 6.42 -7.93 3.81
N ALA A 190 6.99 -8.84 3.01
CA ALA A 190 7.37 -8.54 1.61
C ALA A 190 6.15 -8.20 0.73
N THR A 191 5.00 -8.75 1.10
CA THR A 191 3.71 -8.65 0.43
C THR A 191 2.61 -8.95 1.45
N THR A 192 1.43 -8.37 1.29
CA THR A 192 0.27 -8.72 2.13
C THR A 192 -0.58 -9.84 1.53
N VAL A 193 -0.24 -10.32 0.33
CA VAL A 193 -0.98 -11.39 -0.36
C VAL A 193 -1.02 -12.66 0.49
N SER A 194 -2.22 -13.23 0.62
CA SER A 194 -2.51 -14.45 1.40
C SER A 194 -2.40 -14.29 2.91
N LEU A 195 -2.25 -13.07 3.45
CA LEU A 195 -2.37 -12.84 4.89
C LEU A 195 -3.81 -13.14 5.37
N SER A 196 -3.92 -13.51 6.65
CA SER A 196 -5.21 -13.66 7.32
C SER A 196 -5.78 -12.29 7.72
N ALA A 197 -7.07 -12.24 8.06
CA ALA A 197 -7.69 -10.99 8.52
C ALA A 197 -6.98 -10.43 9.75
N GLU A 198 -6.63 -11.28 10.71
CA GLU A 198 -5.97 -10.88 11.96
C GLU A 198 -4.60 -10.26 11.70
N HIS A 199 -3.83 -10.83 10.75
CA HIS A 199 -2.53 -10.26 10.39
C HIS A 199 -2.66 -8.95 9.61
N LEU A 200 -3.65 -8.82 8.72
CA LEU A 200 -3.92 -7.57 8.01
C LEU A 200 -4.31 -6.46 8.99
N GLU A 201 -5.15 -6.77 9.97
CA GLU A 201 -5.51 -5.86 11.05
C GLU A 201 -4.28 -5.47 11.89
N ALA A 202 -3.43 -6.44 12.26
CA ALA A 202 -2.21 -6.15 13.01
C ALA A 202 -1.24 -5.23 12.24
N VAL A 203 -1.12 -5.43 10.91
CA VAL A 203 -0.34 -4.56 10.03
C VAL A 203 -0.93 -3.15 10.01
N ALA A 204 -2.23 -3.01 9.74
CA ALA A 204 -2.87 -1.72 9.61
C ALA A 204 -2.86 -0.93 10.93
N THR A 205 -3.27 -1.57 12.02
CA THR A 205 -3.31 -0.95 13.35
C THR A 205 -1.90 -0.61 13.87
N GLY A 206 -0.92 -1.47 13.62
CA GLY A 206 0.48 -1.21 13.99
C GLY A 206 1.09 -0.05 13.22
N LEU A 207 0.87 0.02 11.91
CA LEU A 207 1.34 1.15 11.09
C LEU A 207 0.72 2.48 11.51
N ILE A 208 -0.59 2.52 11.75
CA ILE A 208 -1.28 3.72 12.24
C ILE A 208 -0.74 4.13 13.62
N GLY A 209 -0.50 3.16 14.50
CA GLY A 209 0.08 3.41 15.81
C GLY A 209 1.49 4.02 15.74
N HIS A 210 2.39 3.40 14.96
CA HIS A 210 3.75 3.91 14.75
C HIS A 210 3.76 5.28 14.06
N ALA A 211 2.84 5.52 13.12
CA ALA A 211 2.63 6.85 12.56
C ALA A 211 2.31 7.87 13.65
N GLY A 212 1.43 7.52 14.60
CA GLY A 212 1.03 8.36 15.73
C GLY A 212 2.18 8.72 16.67
N GLU A 213 3.18 7.85 16.83
CA GLU A 213 4.36 8.13 17.67
C GLU A 213 5.17 9.32 17.15
N THR A 214 5.14 9.57 15.83
CA THR A 214 5.80 10.72 15.18
C THR A 214 5.11 12.07 15.43
N SER A 215 4.03 12.06 16.22
CA SER A 215 3.19 13.22 16.53
C SER A 215 2.77 14.00 15.27
N PRO A 216 2.12 13.34 14.29
CA PRO A 216 1.54 14.03 13.14
C PRO A 216 0.21 14.67 13.55
N ASP A 217 -0.24 15.65 12.78
CA ASP A 217 -1.56 16.25 12.95
C ASP A 217 -2.65 15.48 12.21
N VAL A 218 -2.26 14.57 11.30
CA VAL A 218 -3.13 13.74 10.46
C VAL A 218 -2.35 12.56 9.88
N ILE A 219 -3.01 11.39 9.80
CA ILE A 219 -2.49 10.18 9.18
C ILE A 219 -3.27 9.90 7.90
N LEU A 220 -2.58 9.68 6.78
CA LEU A 220 -3.20 9.23 5.53
C LEU A 220 -2.92 7.74 5.32
N VAL A 221 -3.95 6.94 5.09
CA VAL A 221 -3.89 5.49 5.02
C VAL A 221 -4.20 5.03 3.59
N GLU A 222 -3.20 4.65 2.81
CA GLU A 222 -3.40 4.00 1.52
C GLU A 222 -3.73 2.52 1.71
N VAL A 223 -4.87 2.08 1.15
CA VAL A 223 -5.25 0.66 1.09
C VAL A 223 -5.16 0.16 -0.35
N ALA A 224 -4.22 -0.75 -0.61
CA ALA A 224 -4.09 -1.44 -1.89
C ALA A 224 -4.61 -2.90 -1.80
N ASP A 225 -5.08 -3.53 -2.85
CA ASP A 225 -5.24 -3.01 -4.18
C ASP A 225 -6.68 -2.54 -4.45
N GLY A 226 -7.45 -3.22 -5.30
CA GLY A 226 -8.85 -2.88 -5.55
C GLY A 226 -9.75 -3.37 -4.43
N LEU A 227 -10.89 -2.72 -4.20
CA LEU A 227 -11.82 -3.04 -3.11
C LEU A 227 -12.35 -4.49 -3.12
N LEU A 228 -12.33 -5.16 -4.28
CA LEU A 228 -12.71 -6.57 -4.44
C LEU A 228 -11.54 -7.56 -4.28
N GLN A 229 -10.31 -7.06 -4.16
CA GLN A 229 -9.14 -7.88 -3.86
C GLN A 229 -9.28 -8.40 -2.42
N ARG A 230 -8.97 -9.68 -2.19
CA ARG A 230 -9.27 -10.40 -0.95
C ARG A 230 -8.82 -9.65 0.30
N GLU A 231 -7.54 -9.27 0.37
CA GLU A 231 -6.96 -8.58 1.52
C GLU A 231 -7.60 -7.20 1.75
N THR A 232 -7.89 -6.48 0.68
CA THR A 232 -8.56 -5.16 0.73
C THR A 232 -10.00 -5.29 1.23
N ALA A 233 -10.74 -6.30 0.77
CA ALA A 233 -12.09 -6.57 1.22
C ALA A 233 -12.14 -6.96 2.71
N LEU A 234 -11.21 -7.81 3.16
CA LEU A 234 -11.07 -8.16 4.58
C LEU A 234 -10.82 -6.92 5.46
N LEU A 235 -9.94 -6.01 5.02
CA LEU A 235 -9.71 -4.75 5.74
C LEU A 235 -10.92 -3.81 5.68
N ALA A 236 -11.62 -3.74 4.55
CA ALA A 236 -12.83 -2.94 4.44
C ALA A 236 -13.96 -3.45 5.36
N ASP A 237 -13.99 -4.75 5.68
CA ASP A 237 -14.95 -5.33 6.62
C ASP A 237 -14.49 -5.24 8.09
N SER A 238 -13.22 -4.91 8.34
CA SER A 238 -12.60 -4.88 9.67
C SER A 238 -13.15 -3.74 10.55
N PRO A 239 -13.74 -4.06 11.73
CA PRO A 239 -14.04 -3.05 12.74
C PRO A 239 -12.78 -2.35 13.25
N ALA A 240 -11.67 -3.08 13.44
CA ALA A 240 -10.44 -2.53 13.98
C ALA A 240 -9.82 -1.43 13.10
N LEU A 241 -9.98 -1.55 11.77
CA LEU A 241 -9.59 -0.48 10.84
C LEU A 241 -10.63 0.66 10.84
N ARG A 242 -11.91 0.32 10.78
CA ARG A 242 -12.99 1.33 10.73
C ARG A 242 -12.96 2.26 11.95
N ASP A 243 -12.72 1.73 13.15
CA ASP A 243 -12.63 2.50 14.39
C ASP A 243 -11.38 3.41 14.45
N ARG A 244 -10.43 3.23 13.54
CA ARG A 244 -9.19 4.02 13.41
C ARG A 244 -9.19 4.99 12.25
N VAL A 245 -10.26 5.07 11.46
CA VAL A 245 -10.34 5.90 10.27
C VAL A 245 -11.57 6.80 10.37
N ASP A 246 -11.34 8.12 10.44
CA ASP A 246 -12.40 9.12 10.60
C ASP A 246 -13.12 9.46 9.27
N GLY A 247 -12.53 9.06 8.14
CA GLY A 247 -13.16 9.20 6.83
C GLY A 247 -12.38 8.57 5.68
N ILE A 248 -13.06 8.35 4.56
CA ILE A 248 -12.49 7.70 3.38
C ILE A 248 -12.63 8.57 2.14
N LEU A 249 -11.58 8.63 1.33
CA LEU A 249 -11.68 9.00 -0.07
C LEU A 249 -11.68 7.74 -0.95
N PHE A 250 -12.49 7.75 -2.02
CA PHE A 250 -12.48 6.67 -3.00
C PHE A 250 -11.80 7.10 -4.31
N ALA A 251 -10.81 6.33 -4.76
CA ALA A 251 -10.13 6.52 -6.03
C ALA A 251 -10.72 5.59 -7.12
N GLY A 252 -11.35 6.17 -8.13
CA GLY A 252 -12.04 5.45 -9.20
C GLY A 252 -11.35 5.51 -10.56
N ALA A 253 -11.56 4.48 -11.39
CA ALA A 253 -11.07 4.43 -12.78
C ALA A 253 -12.03 5.13 -13.77
N ASP A 254 -13.33 4.97 -13.55
CA ASP A 254 -14.43 5.44 -14.41
C ASP A 254 -15.66 5.78 -13.55
N ALA A 255 -16.69 6.36 -14.15
CA ALA A 255 -17.87 6.80 -13.41
C ALA A 255 -18.60 5.65 -12.69
N MET A 256 -18.89 4.55 -13.40
CA MET A 256 -19.64 3.42 -12.85
C MET A 256 -18.90 2.72 -11.71
N SER A 257 -17.59 2.47 -11.88
CA SER A 257 -16.78 1.86 -10.82
C SER A 257 -16.60 2.76 -9.60
N THR A 258 -16.61 4.08 -9.80
CA THR A 258 -16.63 5.07 -8.71
C THR A 258 -17.91 4.97 -7.90
N LEU A 259 -19.08 5.02 -8.57
CA LEU A 259 -20.38 4.91 -7.90
C LEU A 259 -20.52 3.59 -7.14
N GLY A 260 -20.15 2.47 -7.77
CA GLY A 260 -20.18 1.15 -7.15
C GLY A 260 -19.26 1.06 -5.92
N GLY A 261 -18.06 1.63 -6.01
CA GLY A 261 -17.10 1.66 -4.91
C GLY A 261 -17.58 2.47 -3.69
N VAL A 262 -18.15 3.65 -3.94
CA VAL A 262 -18.77 4.48 -2.89
C VAL A 262 -19.91 3.74 -2.20
N ALA A 263 -20.83 3.15 -2.98
CA ALA A 263 -21.94 2.38 -2.44
C ALA A 263 -21.47 1.19 -1.60
N MET A 264 -20.47 0.46 -2.08
CA MET A 264 -19.86 -0.69 -1.38
C MET A 264 -19.20 -0.32 -0.06
N LEU A 265 -18.52 0.84 0.02
CA LEU A 265 -17.92 1.30 1.27
C LEU A 265 -18.99 1.71 2.27
N ARG A 266 -20.02 2.45 1.82
CA ARG A 266 -21.14 2.86 2.67
C ARG A 266 -21.91 1.66 3.24
N GLN A 267 -22.12 0.63 2.43
CA GLN A 267 -22.74 -0.63 2.89
C GLN A 267 -21.94 -1.33 3.99
N ARG A 268 -20.62 -1.09 4.06
CA ARG A 268 -19.72 -1.60 5.12
C ARG A 268 -19.60 -0.66 6.32
N GLY A 269 -20.41 0.39 6.37
CA GLY A 269 -20.43 1.37 7.46
C GLY A 269 -19.32 2.42 7.38
N HIS A 270 -18.64 2.54 6.23
CA HIS A 270 -17.61 3.57 6.06
C HIS A 270 -18.20 4.92 5.66
N ARG A 271 -17.62 5.98 6.22
CA ARG A 271 -17.94 7.36 5.86
C ARG A 271 -17.06 7.82 4.70
N VAL A 272 -17.66 7.93 3.52
CA VAL A 272 -16.99 8.47 2.34
C VAL A 272 -17.09 10.00 2.36
N LEU A 273 -15.95 10.69 2.29
CA LEU A 273 -15.83 12.16 2.33
C LEU A 273 -15.62 12.78 0.95
N GLY A 274 -15.19 11.99 -0.04
CA GLY A 274 -14.91 12.50 -1.37
C GLY A 274 -14.50 11.39 -2.34
N VAL A 275 -14.52 11.72 -3.62
CA VAL A 275 -14.09 10.83 -4.70
C VAL A 275 -13.03 11.50 -5.56
N SER A 276 -12.05 10.74 -6.01
CA SER A 276 -10.97 11.19 -6.91
C SER A 276 -10.49 10.02 -7.76
N GLY A 277 -9.32 10.12 -8.38
CA GLY A 277 -8.70 9.04 -9.15
C GLY A 277 -8.63 9.32 -10.64
N ALA A 278 -8.40 8.28 -11.44
CA ALA A 278 -8.13 8.39 -12.86
C ALA A 278 -9.31 8.98 -13.67
N PHE A 279 -10.55 8.76 -13.23
CA PHE A 279 -11.73 9.29 -13.91
C PHE A 279 -11.76 10.83 -13.96
N THR A 280 -11.06 11.50 -13.03
CA THR A 280 -10.99 12.97 -12.96
C THR A 280 -10.21 13.60 -14.12
N ALA A 281 -9.53 12.79 -14.95
CA ALA A 281 -8.95 13.27 -16.21
C ALA A 281 -10.01 13.51 -17.31
N ALA A 282 -11.26 13.08 -17.12
CA ALA A 282 -12.35 13.19 -18.09
C ALA A 282 -13.49 14.05 -17.53
N PRO A 283 -13.66 15.31 -18.00
CA PRO A 283 -14.71 16.21 -17.50
C PRO A 283 -16.13 15.64 -17.58
N LEU A 284 -16.43 14.85 -18.62
CA LEU A 284 -17.73 14.19 -18.74
C LEU A 284 -17.93 13.11 -17.66
N ALA A 285 -16.91 12.29 -17.38
CA ALA A 285 -16.98 11.29 -16.31
C ALA A 285 -17.11 11.95 -14.93
N MET A 286 -16.43 13.09 -14.72
CA MET A 286 -16.60 13.88 -13.50
C MET A 286 -18.04 14.36 -13.33
N ALA A 287 -18.66 14.88 -14.39
CA ALA A 287 -20.05 15.33 -14.36
C ALA A 287 -21.03 14.17 -14.09
N GLU A 288 -20.79 13.00 -14.70
CA GLU A 288 -21.58 11.78 -14.46
C GLU A 288 -21.51 11.35 -12.99
N VAL A 289 -20.31 11.34 -12.39
CA VAL A 289 -20.12 11.01 -10.98
C VAL A 289 -20.78 12.06 -10.08
N ALA A 290 -20.50 13.34 -10.32
CA ALA A 290 -21.03 14.46 -9.52
C ALA A 290 -22.57 14.50 -9.51
N ALA A 291 -23.23 14.03 -10.57
CA ALA A 291 -24.69 13.93 -10.63
C ALA A 291 -25.27 12.82 -9.72
N HIS A 292 -24.46 11.87 -9.25
CA HIS A 292 -24.90 10.67 -8.53
C HIS A 292 -24.25 10.48 -7.16
N VAL A 293 -23.33 11.35 -6.75
CA VAL A 293 -22.75 11.37 -5.41
C VAL A 293 -23.06 12.68 -4.69
N ASP A 294 -23.19 12.58 -3.37
CA ASP A 294 -23.41 13.67 -2.42
C ASP A 294 -22.10 14.14 -1.75
N VAL A 295 -20.96 13.70 -2.27
CA VAL A 295 -19.62 14.05 -1.80
C VAL A 295 -18.84 14.76 -2.90
N PRO A 296 -17.86 15.61 -2.57
CA PRO A 296 -17.07 16.30 -3.57
C PRO A 296 -16.33 15.35 -4.53
N VAL A 297 -16.34 15.72 -5.81
CA VAL A 297 -15.46 15.15 -6.85
C VAL A 297 -14.20 16.01 -6.91
N LEU A 298 -13.04 15.42 -6.62
CA LEU A 298 -11.80 16.14 -6.35
C LEU A 298 -10.73 15.80 -7.38
N GLU A 299 -10.24 16.80 -8.08
CA GLU A 299 -9.06 16.70 -8.92
C GLU A 299 -7.76 16.70 -8.10
N LYS A 300 -6.64 16.44 -8.77
CA LYS A 300 -5.30 16.51 -8.14
C LYS A 300 -5.00 17.91 -7.62
N THR A 301 -5.49 18.94 -8.31
CA THR A 301 -5.33 20.35 -7.94
C THR A 301 -6.07 20.64 -6.65
N ASP A 302 -7.33 20.20 -6.53
CA ASP A 302 -8.15 20.38 -5.35
C ASP A 302 -7.51 19.71 -4.13
N LEU A 303 -7.07 18.45 -4.27
CA LEU A 303 -6.41 17.73 -3.18
C LEU A 303 -5.11 18.41 -2.71
N SER A 304 -4.41 19.10 -3.62
CA SER A 304 -3.16 19.81 -3.32
C SER A 304 -3.35 21.28 -2.92
N ASP A 305 -4.60 21.76 -2.92
CA ASP A 305 -4.96 23.07 -2.43
C ASP A 305 -5.10 23.03 -0.89
N PRO A 306 -4.42 23.92 -0.16
CA PRO A 306 -4.47 23.93 1.31
C PRO A 306 -5.88 24.05 1.89
N SER A 307 -6.76 24.84 1.26
CA SER A 307 -8.09 25.10 1.81
C SER A 307 -9.02 23.89 1.64
N GLN A 308 -9.00 23.25 0.47
CA GLN A 308 -9.76 22.05 0.18
C GLN A 308 -9.27 20.84 1.00
N ALA A 309 -7.94 20.70 1.13
CA ALA A 309 -7.34 19.65 1.94
C ALA A 309 -7.71 19.78 3.42
N MET A 310 -7.71 21.01 3.96
CA MET A 310 -8.19 21.28 5.32
C MET A 310 -9.68 21.00 5.48
N ALA A 311 -10.52 21.36 4.52
CA ALA A 311 -11.95 21.07 4.57
C ALA A 311 -12.26 19.55 4.67
N LEU A 312 -11.48 18.71 3.98
CA LEU A 312 -11.59 17.25 4.10
C LEU A 312 -11.20 16.76 5.51
N LEU A 313 -10.15 17.34 6.08
CA LEU A 313 -9.69 16.99 7.42
C LEU A 313 -10.67 17.45 8.50
N ASP A 314 -11.17 18.66 8.39
CA ASP A 314 -12.18 19.22 9.31
C ASP A 314 -13.45 18.36 9.27
N ALA A 315 -13.93 18.04 8.06
CA ALA A 315 -15.07 17.13 7.86
C ALA A 315 -14.83 15.77 8.53
N ALA A 316 -13.61 15.21 8.46
CA ALA A 316 -13.28 13.97 9.16
C ALA A 316 -13.45 14.09 10.68
N THR A 317 -13.04 15.21 11.26
CA THR A 317 -13.01 15.41 12.71
C THR A 317 -14.32 15.87 13.35
N GLU A 318 -15.22 16.54 12.62
CA GLU A 318 -16.49 17.08 13.15
C GLU A 318 -17.37 16.03 13.87
N VAL A 319 -17.44 14.81 13.34
CA VAL A 319 -18.28 13.74 13.91
C VAL A 319 -17.67 13.17 15.21
N ARG A 320 -16.34 13.17 15.32
CA ARG A 320 -15.65 12.66 16.51
C ARG A 320 -15.96 13.53 17.73
N SER A 321 -16.11 14.84 17.55
CA SER A 321 -16.57 15.74 18.63
C SER A 321 -17.99 15.42 19.09
N ASP A 322 -18.90 15.07 18.19
CA ASP A 322 -20.30 14.78 18.52
C ASP A 322 -20.46 13.45 19.26
N GLU A 323 -19.73 12.40 18.85
CA GLU A 323 -19.74 11.10 19.54
C GLU A 323 -19.10 11.18 20.93
N THR A 324 -18.02 11.96 21.07
CA THR A 324 -17.38 12.18 22.37
C THR A 324 -18.28 13.01 23.30
N ALA A 325 -19.02 13.99 22.76
CA ALA A 325 -19.96 14.81 23.53
C ALA A 325 -21.22 14.05 23.97
N GLN A 326 -21.63 12.99 23.26
CA GLN A 326 -22.76 12.13 23.63
C GLN A 326 -22.39 11.01 24.61
N ALA A 327 -21.10 10.71 24.77
CA ALA A 327 -20.59 9.67 25.66
C ALA A 327 -20.22 10.15 27.08
N VAL A 328 -20.42 11.45 27.37
CA VAL A 328 -20.18 12.12 28.67
C VAL A 328 -21.53 12.51 29.29
#